data_AF-A0AAJ6TC63-F1
#
_entry.id   AF-A0AAJ6TC63-F1
#
_cell.length_a   1.000
_cell.length_b   1.000
_cell.length_c   1.000
_cell.angle_alpha   90.00
_cell.angle_beta   90.00
_cell.angle_gamma   90.00
#
_symmetry.space_group_name_H-M   'P 1'
#
loop_
_entity.id
_entity.type
_entity.pdbx_description
1 polymer ?
#
loop_
_entity_poly.entity_id
_entity_poly.type
_entity_poly.pdbx_seq_one_letter_code
_entity_poly.pdbx_strand_id
1 'polypeptide(L)'
;MGSCSKILTKTDTEKRLSVPIKFLESLPPFKGGHAVYFQAKDERGNVWAFQCSTRKKGRYQKPVLSKGWLAFARKKKLEVGDKIEFYEARDQETEKPFYGVRIEREIKILGAVIGYTNP
;
A
#
# COMPACT_ATOMS: atom_id res chain seq x y z
N MET A 1 6.57 -11.22 -10.40
CA MET A 1 5.90 -10.88 -9.13
C MET A 1 5.33 -9.49 -9.27
N GLY A 2 4.10 -9.27 -8.82
CA GLY A 2 3.42 -7.98 -8.99
C GLY A 2 3.90 -6.95 -7.96
N SER A 3 4.04 -5.69 -8.37
CA SER A 3 4.15 -4.56 -7.44
C SER A 3 3.29 -3.38 -7.88
N CYS A 4 2.91 -2.56 -6.91
CA CYS A 4 2.28 -1.27 -7.16
C CYS A 4 2.90 -0.23 -6.25
N SER A 5 3.19 0.95 -6.82
CA SER A 5 3.72 2.07 -6.07
C SER A 5 2.87 3.32 -6.27
N LYS A 6 2.93 4.22 -5.30
CA LYS A 6 2.21 5.49 -5.33
C LYS A 6 2.86 6.52 -4.42
N ILE A 7 2.90 7.77 -4.88
CA ILE A 7 3.18 8.94 -4.05
C ILE A 7 1.92 9.33 -3.26
N LEU A 8 2.06 9.48 -1.96
CA LEU A 8 0.96 9.76 -1.04
C LEU A 8 0.46 11.19 -1.20
N THR A 9 -0.85 11.31 -1.34
CA THR A 9 -1.57 12.59 -1.30
C THR A 9 -2.12 12.86 0.09
N LYS A 10 -2.62 14.08 0.33
CA LYS A 10 -3.33 14.44 1.57
C LYS A 10 -4.48 13.48 1.90
N THR A 11 -5.24 13.03 0.90
CA THR A 11 -6.33 12.08 1.15
C THR A 11 -5.81 10.71 1.59
N ASP A 12 -4.64 10.32 1.10
CA ASP A 12 -4.03 9.05 1.49
C ASP A 12 -3.55 9.13 2.94
N THR A 13 -2.87 10.19 3.36
CA THR A 13 -2.38 10.30 4.74
C THR A 13 -3.51 10.52 5.77
N GLU A 14 -4.62 11.16 5.38
CA GLU A 14 -5.69 11.54 6.31
C GLU A 14 -6.90 10.61 6.31
N LYS A 15 -7.17 9.88 5.22
CA LYS A 15 -8.43 9.10 5.06
C LYS A 15 -8.22 7.65 4.65
N ARG A 16 -7.72 7.42 3.44
CA ARG A 16 -7.63 6.08 2.80
C ARG A 16 -6.66 6.11 1.64
N LEU A 17 -5.91 5.04 1.45
CA LEU A 17 -5.04 4.91 0.28
C LEU A 17 -5.85 4.51 -0.94
N SER A 18 -5.89 5.35 -1.97
CA SER A 18 -6.30 4.86 -3.31
C SER A 18 -5.13 4.17 -3.99
N VAL A 19 -5.32 2.94 -4.46
CA VAL A 19 -4.27 2.15 -5.12
C VAL A 19 -4.55 2.04 -6.63
N PRO A 20 -3.54 1.77 -7.47
CA PRO A 20 -3.74 1.49 -8.90
C PRO A 20 -4.65 0.26 -9.09
N ILE A 21 -5.45 0.22 -10.15
CA ILE A 21 -6.37 -0.91 -10.39
C ILE A 21 -5.62 -2.24 -10.57
N LYS A 22 -4.44 -2.21 -11.20
CA LYS A 22 -3.53 -3.36 -11.34
C LYS A 22 -3.12 -3.98 -10.00
N PHE A 23 -3.21 -3.25 -8.88
CA PHE A 23 -2.96 -3.83 -7.56
C PHE A 23 -3.95 -4.94 -7.22
N LEU A 24 -5.17 -4.88 -7.75
CA LEU A 24 -6.18 -5.93 -7.54
C LEU A 24 -5.72 -7.29 -8.06
N GLU A 25 -4.92 -7.34 -9.13
CA GLU A 25 -4.37 -8.57 -9.70
C GLU A 25 -3.37 -9.26 -8.75
N SER A 26 -2.73 -8.47 -7.87
CA SER A 26 -1.82 -9.02 -6.86
C SER A 26 -2.56 -9.51 -5.60
N LEU A 27 -3.83 -9.17 -5.40
CA LEU A 27 -4.55 -9.51 -4.17
C LEU A 27 -5.24 -10.88 -4.22
N PRO A 28 -5.54 -11.47 -3.05
CA PRO A 28 -6.39 -12.65 -3.01
C PRO A 28 -7.75 -12.37 -3.67
N PRO A 29 -8.41 -13.39 -4.25
CA PRO A 29 -9.69 -13.20 -4.94
C PRO A 29 -10.76 -12.71 -3.96
N PHE A 30 -11.63 -11.82 -4.44
CA PHE A 30 -12.68 -11.18 -3.64
C PHE A 30 -13.85 -12.12 -3.31
N LYS A 31 -13.85 -13.37 -3.81
CA LYS A 31 -14.86 -14.43 -3.57
C LYS A 31 -16.31 -13.94 -3.69
N GLY A 32 -16.62 -13.19 -4.75
CA GLY A 32 -17.97 -12.62 -4.99
C GLY A 32 -18.32 -11.38 -4.17
N GLY A 33 -17.43 -10.97 -3.25
CA GLY A 33 -17.52 -9.72 -2.51
C GLY A 33 -16.91 -8.52 -3.24
N HIS A 34 -16.89 -7.37 -2.56
CA HIS A 34 -16.30 -6.11 -3.03
C HIS A 34 -15.15 -5.64 -2.13
N ALA A 35 -14.72 -6.49 -1.20
CA ALA A 35 -13.59 -6.24 -0.32
C ALA A 35 -12.87 -7.54 0.02
N VAL A 36 -11.55 -7.45 0.22
CA VAL A 36 -10.67 -8.54 0.63
C VAL A 36 -9.71 -8.04 1.70
N TYR A 37 -9.42 -8.91 2.68
CA TYR A 37 -8.36 -8.66 3.66
C TYR A 37 -7.09 -9.36 3.22
N PHE A 38 -5.95 -8.72 3.44
CA PHE A 38 -4.63 -9.30 3.23
C PHE A 38 -3.67 -8.76 4.29
N GLN A 39 -2.57 -9.49 4.52
CA GLN A 39 -1.51 -9.09 5.41
C GLN A 39 -0.26 -8.75 4.60
N ALA A 40 0.44 -7.68 4.97
CA ALA A 40 1.74 -7.34 4.40
C ALA A 40 2.79 -7.14 5.49
N LYS A 41 4.01 -7.62 5.25
CA LYS A 41 5.18 -7.42 6.11
C LYS A 41 5.89 -6.12 5.73
N ASP A 42 6.23 -5.31 6.72
CA ASP A 42 7.12 -4.18 6.48
C ASP A 42 8.59 -4.61 6.52
N GLU A 43 9.49 -3.67 6.20
CA GLU A 43 10.94 -3.90 6.15
C GLU A 43 11.56 -4.29 7.51
N ARG A 44 10.83 -4.10 8.61
CA ARG A 44 11.23 -4.54 9.96
C ARG A 44 10.57 -5.86 10.35
N GLY A 45 9.88 -6.53 9.42
CA GLY A 45 9.17 -7.78 9.64
C GLY A 45 7.81 -7.65 10.35
N ASN A 46 7.34 -6.44 10.67
CA ASN A 46 6.04 -6.29 11.32
C ASN A 46 4.92 -6.60 10.33
N VAL A 47 3.92 -7.36 10.78
CA VAL A 47 2.78 -7.76 9.96
C VAL A 47 1.63 -6.76 10.13
N TRP A 48 1.14 -6.26 9.01
CA TRP A 48 0.06 -5.29 8.93
C TRP A 48 -1.13 -5.87 8.17
N ALA A 49 -2.32 -5.85 8.78
CA ALA A 49 -3.55 -6.27 8.13
C ALA A 49 -4.24 -5.07 7.46
N PHE A 50 -4.56 -5.22 6.18
CA PHE A 50 -5.26 -4.22 5.38
C PHE A 50 -6.54 -4.80 4.79
N GLN A 51 -7.54 -3.93 4.59
CA GLN A 51 -8.70 -4.26 3.75
C GLN A 51 -8.65 -3.44 2.47
N CYS A 52 -8.57 -4.11 1.33
CA CYS A 52 -8.81 -3.51 0.03
C CYS A 52 -10.28 -3.65 -0.34
N SER A 53 -10.88 -2.60 -0.86
CA SER A 53 -12.26 -2.62 -1.36
C SER A 53 -12.39 -1.85 -2.66
N THR A 54 -13.30 -2.28 -3.54
CA THR A 54 -13.64 -1.57 -4.76
C THR A 54 -14.94 -0.81 -4.60
N ARG A 55 -15.08 0.32 -5.30
CA ARG A 55 -16.36 1.04 -5.35
C ARG A 55 -17.42 0.17 -6.02
N LYS A 56 -18.61 0.10 -5.39
CA LYS A 56 -19.79 -0.61 -5.93
C LYS A 56 -20.50 0.12 -7.07
N LYS A 57 -20.28 1.43 -7.22
CA LYS A 57 -20.96 2.31 -8.19
C LYS A 57 -19.95 3.17 -8.95
N GLY A 58 -20.25 3.45 -10.22
CA GLY A 58 -19.44 4.29 -11.14
C GLY A 58 -18.68 3.49 -12.20
N ARG A 59 -18.17 4.19 -13.23
CA ARG A 59 -17.50 3.60 -14.40
C ARG A 59 -16.24 2.79 -14.06
N TYR A 60 -15.55 3.13 -12.96
CA TYR A 60 -14.30 2.49 -12.54
C TYR A 60 -14.41 1.93 -11.13
N GLN A 61 -14.07 0.66 -10.97
CA GLN A 61 -13.96 -0.04 -9.69
C GLN A 61 -12.70 0.39 -8.93
N LYS A 62 -12.59 1.68 -8.62
CA LYS A 62 -11.39 2.26 -7.98
C LYS A 62 -11.12 1.56 -6.64
N PRO A 63 -9.96 0.88 -6.49
CA PRO A 63 -9.64 0.18 -5.25
C PRO A 63 -9.09 1.15 -4.21
N VAL A 64 -9.42 0.88 -2.94
CA VAL A 64 -8.95 1.64 -1.79
C VAL A 64 -8.60 0.74 -0.61
N LEU A 65 -7.49 1.04 0.07
CA LEU A 65 -7.21 0.52 1.42
C LEU A 65 -7.85 1.45 2.44
N SER A 66 -8.85 0.93 3.15
CA SER A 66 -9.58 1.70 4.17
C SER A 66 -9.23 1.22 5.57
N LYS A 67 -9.61 -0.02 5.93
CA LYS A 67 -9.28 -0.60 7.23
C LYS A 67 -7.79 -0.97 7.31
N GLY A 68 -7.19 -0.74 8.47
CA GLY A 68 -5.76 -0.94 8.74
C GLY A 68 -4.87 0.20 8.22
N TRP A 69 -5.27 0.88 7.14
CA TRP A 69 -4.46 1.90 6.49
C TRP A 69 -4.10 3.08 7.40
N LEU A 70 -5.08 3.77 8.01
CA LEU A 70 -4.76 4.93 8.84
C LEU A 70 -3.96 4.58 10.10
N ALA A 71 -4.17 3.39 10.65
CA ALA A 71 -3.36 2.91 11.77
C ALA A 71 -1.89 2.74 11.35
N PHE A 72 -1.66 2.13 10.19
CA PHE A 72 -0.34 2.03 9.57
C PHE A 72 0.28 3.40 9.31
N ALA A 73 -0.44 4.27 8.59
CA ALA A 73 0.05 5.60 8.20
C ALA A 73 0.44 6.44 9.41
N ARG A 74 -0.37 6.43 10.48
CA ARG A 74 -0.07 7.13 11.73
C ARG A 74 1.14 6.53 12.45
N LYS A 75 1.20 5.20 12.61
CA LYS A 75 2.31 4.54 13.30
C LYS A 75 3.64 4.75 12.57
N LYS A 76 3.60 4.72 11.24
CA LYS A 76 4.76 4.96 10.37
C LYS A 76 5.05 6.44 10.14
N LYS A 77 4.22 7.36 10.65
CA LYS A 77 4.36 8.81 10.44
C LYS A 77 4.51 9.14 8.95
N LEU A 78 3.59 8.64 8.12
CA LEU A 78 3.61 8.89 6.68
C LEU A 78 3.17 10.32 6.39
N GLU A 79 3.87 10.95 5.45
CA GLU A 79 3.64 12.33 5.04
C GLU A 79 3.23 12.42 3.56
N VAL A 80 2.68 13.57 3.17
CA VAL A 80 2.38 13.85 1.76
C VAL A 80 3.70 13.95 1.00
N GLY A 81 3.81 13.23 -0.11
CA GLY A 81 5.05 13.13 -0.88
C GLY A 81 5.79 11.80 -0.67
N ASP A 82 5.63 11.14 0.49
CA ASP A 82 6.20 9.80 0.67
C ASP A 82 5.70 8.84 -0.40
N LYS A 83 6.56 7.93 -0.84
CA LYS A 83 6.20 6.87 -1.77
C LYS A 83 5.96 5.58 -1.00
N ILE A 84 4.84 4.93 -1.28
CA ILE A 84 4.54 3.60 -0.77
C ILE A 84 4.59 2.59 -1.91
N GLU A 85 5.17 1.43 -1.64
CA GLU A 85 5.16 0.28 -2.54
C GLU A 85 4.58 -0.93 -1.83
N PHE A 86 3.59 -1.59 -2.45
CA PHE A 86 3.18 -2.94 -2.10
C PHE A 86 3.71 -3.89 -3.17
N TYR A 87 4.28 -5.01 -2.73
CA TYR A 87 4.87 -6.00 -3.62
C TYR A 87 4.57 -7.42 -3.14
N GLU A 88 4.56 -8.36 -4.08
CA GLU A 88 4.57 -9.79 -3.78
C GLU A 88 6.02 -10.30 -3.79
N ALA A 89 6.37 -11.13 -2.81
CA ALA A 89 7.68 -11.76 -2.69
C ALA A 89 7.51 -13.21 -2.22
N ARG A 90 8.60 -13.98 -2.23
CA ARG A 90 8.67 -15.31 -1.62
C ARG A 90 9.63 -15.30 -0.46
N ASP A 91 9.23 -15.94 0.62
CA ASP A 91 10.11 -16.22 1.74
C ASP A 91 11.23 -17.14 1.26
N GLN A 92 12.49 -16.79 1.56
CA GLN A 92 13.65 -17.50 1.00
C GLN A 92 13.81 -18.91 1.58
N GLU A 93 13.33 -19.15 2.80
CA GLU A 93 13.47 -20.43 3.48
C GLU A 93 12.28 -21.35 3.17
N THR A 94 11.06 -20.82 3.28
CA THR A 94 9.83 -21.62 3.15
C THR A 94 9.25 -21.65 1.74
N GLU A 95 9.79 -20.85 0.82
CA GLU A 95 9.30 -20.59 -0.53
C GLU A 95 7.84 -20.07 -0.62
N LYS A 96 7.23 -19.76 0.54
CA LYS A 96 5.84 -19.30 0.63
C LYS A 96 5.72 -17.86 0.14
N PRO A 97 4.71 -17.55 -0.69
CA PRO A 97 4.46 -16.18 -1.10
C PRO A 97 4.01 -15.32 0.09
N PHE A 98 4.43 -14.06 0.10
CA PHE A 98 3.98 -13.05 1.06
C PHE A 98 3.86 -11.68 0.37
N TYR A 99 3.08 -10.79 0.99
CA TYR A 99 3.03 -9.39 0.58
C TYR A 99 3.97 -8.56 1.42
N GLY A 100 4.73 -7.68 0.79
CA GLY A 100 5.54 -6.67 1.43
C GLY A 100 4.95 -5.28 1.28
N VAL A 101 5.30 -4.40 2.22
CA VAL A 101 5.04 -2.96 2.14
C VAL A 101 6.32 -2.19 2.46
N ARG A 102 6.77 -1.36 1.51
CA ARG A 102 7.94 -0.49 1.61
C ARG A 102 7.52 0.98 1.60
N ILE A 103 8.26 1.78 2.34
CA ILE A 103 8.09 3.24 2.38
C ILE A 103 9.40 3.87 1.92
N GLU A 104 9.33 4.75 0.92
CA GLU A 104 10.45 5.61 0.54
C GLU A 104 10.08 7.06 0.89
N ARG A 105 10.90 7.72 1.70
CA ARG A 105 10.71 9.10 2.17
C ARG A 105 11.13 10.09 1.11
N GLU A 106 10.28 11.08 0.86
CA GLU A 106 10.60 12.17 -0.06
C GLU A 106 11.73 13.04 0.53
N ILE A 107 12.80 13.25 -0.24
CA ILE A 107 13.89 14.14 0.15
C ILE A 107 13.70 15.48 -0.55
N LYS A 108 13.61 16.55 0.24
CA LYS A 108 13.49 17.93 -0.24
C LYS A 108 14.69 18.78 0.17
N ILE A 109 15.25 19.51 -0.78
CA ILE A 109 16.21 20.59 -0.55
C ILE A 109 15.58 21.87 -1.08
N LEU A 110 15.43 22.88 -0.21
CA LEU A 110 14.88 24.19 -0.57
C LEU A 110 13.52 24.11 -1.29
N GLY A 111 12.67 23.15 -0.90
CA GLY A 111 11.35 22.93 -1.50
C GLY A 111 11.35 22.10 -2.79
N ALA A 112 12.51 21.82 -3.38
CA ALA A 112 12.65 20.94 -4.53
C ALA A 112 12.83 19.48 -4.11
N VAL A 113 12.09 18.56 -4.73
CA VAL A 113 12.24 17.12 -4.54
C VAL A 113 13.48 16.65 -5.28
N ILE A 114 14.43 16.07 -4.56
CA ILE A 114 15.72 15.62 -5.12
C ILE A 114 15.90 14.11 -5.13
N GLY A 115 15.01 13.37 -4.46
CA GLY A 115 15.07 11.92 -4.41
C GLY A 115 14.16 11.30 -3.36
N TYR A 116 14.35 10.00 -3.17
CA TYR A 116 13.63 9.19 -2.19
C TYR A 116 14.61 8.27 -1.45
N THR A 117 14.35 8.00 -0.17
CA THR A 117 15.21 7.13 0.66
C THR A 117 14.40 6.15 1.50
N ASN A 118 14.93 4.95 1.71
CA ASN A 118 14.34 4.01 2.67
C ASN A 118 14.71 4.45 4.12
N PRO A 119 13.78 4.28 5.09
CA PRO A 119 13.98 4.64 6.49
C PRO A 119 14.78 3.60 7.31
#